data_AF-A0A833T9N5-F1
#
_entry.id   AF-A0A833T9N5-F1
#
_cell.length_a   1.000
_cell.length_b   1.000
_cell.length_c   1.000
_cell.angle_alpha   90.00
_cell.angle_beta   90.00
_cell.angle_gamma   90.00
#
_symmetry.space_group_name_H-M   'P 1'
#
loop_
_entity.id
_entity.type
_entity.pdbx_description
1 polymer ?
#
loop_
_entity_poly.entity_id
_entity_poly.type
_entity_poly.pdbx_seq_one_letter_code
_entity_poly.pdbx_strand_id
1 'polypeptide(L)'
;MLELSAEDREYCQDVTTQLLDRTLFECEELDLDTAGSNCHAHLDNKRWKKLQSHLSVTLYADRRPNAAWLPVMHREDWDHPISVVSIGEMNCSVDDVLLALVTPDVATQRMRSVLRGRRPEVNCRHESIARPSQTAPFQNMAVSRSVNSQHWPFTMFVGPREMVLACATGEITSSNGNRCGYEMVQSVALRDTYAQSSSLPRTQMIQARVFWEKSDRSVIMYNKFVYDAKTRLPDAVKQELCVERPWTSGNSFHAPLI
;
A
#
# COMPACT_ATOMS: atom_id res chain seq x y z
N MET A 1 -9.02 25.73 -7.81
CA MET A 1 -7.98 24.67 -7.80
C MET A 1 -7.15 24.96 -6.57
N LEU A 2 -7.06 24.03 -5.61
CA LEU A 2 -6.32 24.24 -4.35
C LEU A 2 -4.96 23.59 -4.56
N GLU A 3 -3.96 24.39 -4.92
CA GLU A 3 -2.61 23.88 -5.16
C GLU A 3 -1.93 23.52 -3.83
N LEU A 4 -1.26 22.36 -3.80
CA LEU A 4 -0.40 21.98 -2.68
C LEU A 4 0.71 23.02 -2.45
N SER A 5 0.81 23.52 -1.21
CA SER A 5 1.87 24.42 -0.77
C SER A 5 3.25 23.74 -0.86
N ALA A 6 4.33 24.53 -0.82
CA ALA A 6 5.68 23.96 -0.78
C ALA A 6 5.90 23.11 0.48
N GLU A 7 5.37 23.56 1.62
CA GLU A 7 5.42 22.84 2.89
C GLU A 7 4.63 21.52 2.84
N ASP A 8 3.44 21.51 2.24
CA ASP A 8 2.65 20.29 2.05
C ASP A 8 3.41 19.26 1.19
N ARG A 9 4.12 19.73 0.15
CA ARG A 9 4.92 18.88 -0.75
C ARG A 9 6.10 18.27 -0.02
N GLU A 10 6.84 19.07 0.74
CA GLU A 10 7.98 18.63 1.56
C GLU A 10 7.53 17.64 2.63
N TYR A 11 6.46 17.96 3.36
CA TYR A 11 5.86 17.04 4.33
C TYR A 11 5.47 15.69 3.70
N CYS A 12 4.83 15.70 2.53
CA CYS A 12 4.49 14.46 1.83
C CYS A 12 5.75 13.68 1.43
N GLN A 13 6.83 14.36 1.03
CA GLN A 13 8.09 13.71 0.65
C GLN A 13 8.69 13.03 1.87
N ASP A 14 8.82 13.76 2.98
CA ASP A 14 9.40 13.27 4.22
C ASP A 14 8.67 12.03 4.75
N VAL A 15 7.33 12.05 4.81
CA VAL A 15 6.59 10.89 5.32
C VAL A 15 6.74 9.67 4.42
N THR A 16 6.74 9.84 3.09
CA THR A 16 6.91 8.70 2.18
C THR A 16 8.33 8.14 2.17
N THR A 17 9.35 8.99 2.35
CA THR A 17 10.76 8.57 2.49
C THR A 17 10.98 7.85 3.81
N GLN A 18 10.50 8.40 4.94
CA GLN A 18 10.59 7.73 6.24
C GLN A 18 9.88 6.37 6.24
N LEU A 19 8.74 6.28 5.54
CA LEU A 19 8.01 5.05 5.33
C LEU A 19 8.83 4.04 4.49
N LEU A 20 9.48 4.48 3.42
CA LEU A 20 10.37 3.65 2.61
C LEU A 20 11.54 3.11 3.46
N ASP A 21 12.29 3.99 4.14
CA ASP A 21 13.44 3.61 4.97
C ASP A 21 13.05 2.59 6.04
N ARG A 22 11.90 2.82 6.70
CA ARG A 22 11.40 1.89 7.70
C ARG A 22 11.02 0.54 7.11
N THR A 23 10.47 0.54 5.90
CA THR A 23 10.09 -0.69 5.18
C THR A 23 11.33 -1.48 4.79
N LEU A 24 12.36 -0.82 4.25
CA LEU A 24 13.61 -1.47 3.86
C LEU A 24 14.30 -2.10 5.07
N PHE A 25 14.38 -1.38 6.19
CA PHE A 25 14.90 -1.92 7.44
C PHE A 25 14.13 -3.17 7.89
N GLU A 26 12.80 -3.17 7.83
CA GLU A 26 12.02 -4.37 8.18
C GLU A 26 12.24 -5.52 7.17
N CYS A 27 12.48 -5.22 5.89
CA CYS A 27 12.76 -6.25 4.91
C CYS A 27 14.14 -6.91 5.12
N GLU A 28 15.14 -6.12 5.52
CA GLU A 28 16.46 -6.60 5.94
C GLU A 28 16.37 -7.43 7.23
N GLU A 29 15.62 -6.99 8.26
CA GLU A 29 15.39 -7.77 9.49
C GLU A 29 14.70 -9.13 9.23
N LEU A 30 13.98 -9.25 8.12
CA LEU A 30 13.27 -10.46 7.71
C LEU A 30 14.06 -11.30 6.68
N ASP A 31 15.30 -10.92 6.37
CA ASP A 31 16.17 -11.55 5.38
C ASP A 31 15.52 -11.71 3.99
N LEU A 32 14.59 -10.81 3.63
CA LEU A 32 13.84 -10.89 2.36
C LEU A 32 14.68 -10.43 1.15
N ASP A 33 15.72 -9.65 1.41
CA ASP A 33 16.68 -9.14 0.42
C ASP A 33 17.73 -10.19 0.01
N THR A 34 17.91 -11.23 0.83
CA THR A 34 18.93 -12.28 0.70
C THR A 34 18.35 -13.69 0.53
N ALA A 35 17.05 -13.89 0.77
CA ALA A 35 16.38 -15.19 0.70
C ALA A 35 16.40 -15.79 -0.72
N GLY A 36 17.46 -16.54 -1.01
CA GLY A 36 17.51 -17.49 -2.09
C GLY A 36 16.38 -18.53 -1.96
N SER A 37 15.45 -18.47 -2.90
CA SER A 37 14.61 -19.59 -3.34
C SER A 37 13.47 -20.12 -2.46
N ASN A 38 13.26 -19.69 -1.22
CA ASN A 38 12.08 -20.11 -0.43
C ASN A 38 11.24 -18.92 0.05
N CYS A 39 10.36 -18.45 -0.83
CA CYS A 39 9.47 -17.28 -0.66
C CYS A 39 8.40 -17.46 0.42
N HIS A 40 8.29 -18.65 0.99
CA HIS A 40 7.55 -18.89 2.22
C HIS A 40 8.44 -18.54 3.41
N ALA A 41 8.81 -17.26 3.53
CA ALA A 41 9.48 -16.74 4.71
C ALA A 41 8.73 -17.27 5.94
N HIS A 42 9.42 -18.07 6.75
CA HIS A 42 8.85 -18.69 7.94
C HIS A 42 8.79 -17.63 9.04
N LEU A 43 7.98 -16.60 8.81
CA LEU A 43 7.79 -15.47 9.71
C LEU A 43 7.40 -16.02 11.10
N ASP A 44 8.23 -15.71 12.11
CA ASP A 44 8.15 -16.27 13.46
C ASP A 44 6.73 -16.20 14.05
N ASN A 45 6.30 -17.31 14.66
CA ASN A 45 4.94 -17.61 15.09
C ASN A 45 4.49 -16.77 16.30
N LYS A 46 5.34 -15.87 16.83
CA LYS A 46 4.98 -14.92 17.91
C LYS A 46 4.37 -13.63 17.40
N ARG A 47 4.95 -13.04 16.34
CA ARG A 47 4.51 -11.75 15.77
C ARG A 47 3.47 -11.93 14.67
N TRP A 48 3.66 -12.93 13.82
CA TRP A 48 2.86 -13.12 12.62
C TRP A 48 1.93 -14.32 12.78
N LYS A 49 0.64 -14.13 12.45
CA LYS A 49 -0.32 -15.22 12.33
C LYS A 49 -0.61 -15.45 10.86
N LYS A 50 -0.18 -16.57 10.30
CA LYS A 50 -0.56 -16.98 8.94
C LYS A 50 -2.09 -17.02 8.81
N LEU A 51 -2.62 -16.30 7.84
CA LEU A 51 -4.06 -16.25 7.54
C LEU A 51 -4.41 -17.19 6.40
N GLN A 52 -3.65 -17.11 5.30
CA GLN A 52 -3.89 -17.86 4.07
C GLN A 52 -2.61 -17.99 3.25
N SER A 53 -2.45 -19.09 2.52
CA SER A 53 -1.48 -19.21 1.43
C SER A 53 -2.21 -19.53 0.14
N HIS A 54 -1.77 -18.92 -0.94
CA HIS A 54 -2.02 -19.35 -2.31
C HIS A 54 -0.68 -19.65 -2.98
N LEU A 55 -0.71 -20.33 -4.13
CA LEU A 55 0.44 -20.88 -4.86
C LEU A 55 1.70 -20.00 -4.85
N SER A 56 1.55 -18.68 -4.99
CA SER A 56 2.66 -17.73 -5.06
C SER A 56 2.67 -16.64 -3.98
N VAL A 57 1.66 -16.56 -3.10
CA VAL A 57 1.54 -15.49 -2.09
C VAL A 57 1.04 -16.05 -0.76
N THR A 58 1.70 -15.68 0.33
CA THR A 58 1.25 -15.98 1.69
C THR A 58 0.92 -14.72 2.46
N LEU A 59 -0.22 -14.76 3.15
CA LEU A 59 -0.77 -13.67 3.93
C LEU A 59 -0.64 -13.94 5.43
N TYR A 60 -0.22 -12.92 6.17
CA TYR A 60 -0.02 -12.94 7.60
C TYR A 60 -0.70 -11.74 8.26
N ALA A 61 -1.38 -11.95 9.37
CA ALA A 61 -1.78 -10.86 10.27
C ALA A 61 -0.61 -10.50 11.19
N ASP A 62 -0.30 -9.21 11.32
CA ASP A 62 0.59 -8.73 12.37
C ASP A 62 -0.20 -8.68 13.69
N ARG A 63 0.22 -9.46 14.70
CA ARG A 63 -0.39 -9.40 16.04
C ARG A 63 -0.02 -8.13 16.79
N ARG A 64 0.99 -7.39 16.32
CA ARG A 64 1.51 -6.16 16.92
C ARG A 64 1.62 -5.05 15.87
N PRO A 65 0.50 -4.62 15.26
CA PRO A 65 0.49 -3.53 14.27
C PRO A 65 1.22 -2.28 14.78
N ASN A 66 1.05 -2.01 16.09
CA ASN A 66 1.47 -0.80 16.76
C ASN A 66 2.86 -0.88 17.41
N ALA A 67 3.72 -1.86 17.12
CA ALA A 67 5.05 -1.89 17.79
C ALA A 67 6.15 -1.41 16.85
N ALA A 68 6.21 -1.96 15.64
CA ALA A 68 7.31 -1.70 14.72
C ALA A 68 7.12 -0.44 13.87
N TRP A 69 5.90 0.07 13.71
CA TRP A 69 5.59 1.17 12.78
C TRP A 69 5.14 2.44 13.47
N LEU A 70 5.22 2.48 14.82
CA LEU A 70 4.92 3.65 15.64
C LEU A 70 5.64 4.95 15.23
N PRO A 71 6.90 4.93 14.75
CA PRO A 71 7.52 6.18 14.32
C PRO A 71 6.84 6.80 13.10
N VAL A 72 6.27 5.95 12.23
CA VAL A 72 5.60 6.35 10.99
C VAL A 72 4.09 6.50 11.18
N MET A 73 3.52 5.79 12.16
CA MET A 73 2.14 5.90 12.61
C MET A 73 2.08 6.82 13.81
N HIS A 74 1.66 8.08 13.66
CA HIS A 74 1.34 8.94 14.81
C HIS A 74 0.25 8.28 15.67
N ARG A 75 0.66 7.53 16.70
CA ARG A 75 -0.17 6.53 17.41
C ARG A 75 -1.48 7.09 17.94
N GLU A 76 -1.48 8.37 18.31
CA GLU A 76 -2.64 9.08 18.85
C GLU A 76 -3.78 9.22 17.85
N ASP A 77 -3.50 9.05 16.55
CA ASP A 77 -4.50 9.18 15.48
C ASP A 77 -5.17 7.85 15.06
N TRP A 78 -4.69 6.71 15.58
CA TRP A 78 -5.13 5.37 15.17
C TRP A 78 -5.98 4.67 16.25
N ASP A 79 -7.26 4.44 15.95
CA ASP A 79 -8.22 3.89 16.92
C ASP A 79 -8.20 2.35 16.95
N HIS A 80 -8.36 1.74 15.77
CA HIS A 80 -8.46 0.29 15.61
C HIS A 80 -7.63 -0.18 14.41
N PRO A 81 -6.28 -0.10 14.49
CA PRO A 81 -5.39 -0.51 13.42
C PRO A 81 -5.44 -2.03 13.19
N ILE A 82 -5.60 -2.41 11.93
CA ILE A 82 -5.49 -3.79 11.45
C ILE A 82 -4.29 -3.83 10.51
N SER A 83 -3.31 -4.69 10.78
CA SER A 83 -2.10 -4.84 9.96
C SER A 83 -1.99 -6.24 9.37
N VAL A 84 -1.60 -6.25 8.10
CA VAL A 84 -1.45 -7.43 7.27
C VAL A 84 -0.16 -7.32 6.50
N VAL A 85 0.57 -8.44 6.41
CA VAL A 85 1.72 -8.58 5.53
C VAL A 85 1.45 -9.70 4.55
N SER A 86 1.73 -9.45 3.29
CA SER A 86 1.76 -10.46 2.25
C SER A 86 3.17 -10.55 1.67
N ILE A 87 3.69 -11.76 1.62
CA ILE A 87 4.95 -12.08 0.94
C ILE A 87 4.62 -13.02 -0.20
N GLY A 88 5.18 -12.75 -1.37
CA GLY A 88 4.95 -13.60 -2.51
C GLY A 88 5.99 -13.47 -3.60
N GLU A 89 5.78 -14.23 -4.65
CA GLU A 89 6.59 -14.28 -5.85
C GLU A 89 5.72 -14.05 -7.08
N MET A 90 6.27 -13.35 -8.07
CA MET A 90 5.60 -13.04 -9.32
C MET A 90 6.52 -13.39 -10.49
N ASN A 91 5.95 -14.03 -11.51
CA ASN A 91 6.66 -14.37 -12.75
C ASN A 91 6.61 -13.19 -13.74
N CYS A 92 7.10 -12.03 -13.32
CA CYS A 92 7.19 -10.82 -14.12
C CYS A 92 8.41 -10.00 -13.70
N SER A 93 8.78 -9.00 -14.51
CA SER A 93 9.88 -8.09 -14.17
C SER A 93 9.44 -6.99 -13.19
N VAL A 94 10.41 -6.34 -12.53
CA VAL A 94 10.13 -5.15 -11.71
C VAL A 94 9.49 -4.04 -12.55
N ASP A 95 9.85 -3.91 -13.84
CA ASP A 95 9.25 -2.94 -14.76
C ASP A 95 7.76 -3.17 -14.95
N ASP A 96 7.36 -4.42 -15.17
CA ASP A 96 5.94 -4.77 -15.36
C ASP A 96 5.13 -4.42 -14.11
N VAL A 97 5.69 -4.69 -12.94
CA VAL A 97 5.07 -4.35 -11.66
C VAL A 97 4.96 -2.84 -11.49
N LEU A 98 6.05 -2.10 -11.68
CA LEU A 98 6.06 -0.64 -11.50
C LEU A 98 5.16 0.05 -12.51
N LEU A 99 5.12 -0.40 -13.78
CA LEU A 99 4.21 0.10 -14.79
C LEU A 99 2.74 -0.08 -14.36
N ALA A 100 2.41 -1.20 -13.74
CA ALA A 100 1.08 -1.44 -13.21
C ALA A 100 0.75 -0.58 -11.98
N LEU A 101 1.75 -0.07 -11.25
CA LEU A 101 1.58 0.71 -10.02
C LEU A 101 1.58 2.22 -10.22
N VAL A 102 2.40 2.73 -11.14
CA VAL A 102 2.54 4.16 -11.44
C VAL A 102 1.18 4.78 -11.74
N THR A 103 0.87 5.85 -11.01
CA THR A 103 -0.42 6.53 -11.09
C THR A 103 -0.17 8.03 -11.25
N PRO A 104 0.00 8.53 -12.49
CA PRO A 104 0.42 9.91 -12.74
C PRO A 104 -0.73 10.92 -12.79
N ASP A 105 -1.99 10.44 -12.86
CA ASP A 105 -3.17 11.28 -12.96
C ASP A 105 -4.45 10.61 -12.42
N VAL A 106 -5.53 11.39 -12.40
CA VAL A 106 -6.86 10.98 -11.93
C VAL A 106 -7.44 9.84 -12.80
N ALA A 107 -7.15 9.79 -14.10
CA ALA A 107 -7.68 8.77 -14.99
C ALA A 107 -7.08 7.40 -14.65
N THR A 108 -5.76 7.31 -14.48
CA THR A 108 -5.08 6.10 -14.02
C THR A 108 -5.54 5.70 -12.61
N GLN A 109 -5.73 6.65 -11.70
CA GLN A 109 -6.23 6.36 -10.35
C GLN A 109 -7.65 5.77 -10.39
N ARG A 110 -8.53 6.31 -11.23
CA ARG A 110 -9.89 5.78 -11.43
C ARG A 110 -9.85 4.38 -12.05
N MET A 111 -9.02 4.17 -13.06
CA MET A 111 -8.82 2.85 -13.68
C MET A 111 -8.36 1.82 -12.64
N ARG A 112 -7.37 2.16 -11.80
CA ARG A 112 -6.89 1.30 -10.69
C ARG A 112 -7.99 1.00 -9.68
N SER A 113 -8.85 1.97 -9.37
CA SER A 113 -10.01 1.75 -8.50
C SER A 113 -10.95 0.69 -9.08
N VAL A 114 -11.29 0.79 -10.37
CA VAL A 114 -12.15 -0.17 -11.08
C VAL A 114 -11.51 -1.56 -11.14
N LEU A 115 -10.21 -1.65 -11.45
CA LEU A 115 -9.48 -2.93 -11.48
C LEU A 115 -9.43 -3.62 -10.11
N ARG A 116 -9.51 -2.84 -9.02
CA ARG A 116 -9.63 -3.34 -7.64
C ARG A 116 -11.09 -3.67 -7.24
N GLY A 117 -12.01 -3.68 -8.21
CA GLY A 117 -13.44 -3.93 -7.98
C GLY A 117 -14.16 -2.79 -7.24
N ARG A 118 -13.55 -1.60 -7.13
CA ARG A 118 -14.17 -0.44 -6.48
C ARG A 118 -14.99 0.36 -7.49
N ARG A 119 -16.00 1.08 -7.00
CA ARG A 119 -16.79 1.97 -7.83
C ARG A 119 -15.94 3.16 -8.30
N PRO A 120 -16.09 3.61 -9.56
CA PRO A 120 -15.41 4.80 -10.05
C PRO A 120 -15.76 6.00 -9.16
N GLU A 121 -14.75 6.64 -8.57
CA GLU A 121 -14.98 7.75 -7.67
C GLU A 121 -15.25 9.05 -8.46
N VAL A 122 -16.44 9.61 -8.25
CA VAL A 122 -16.89 10.87 -8.89
C VAL A 122 -16.05 12.07 -8.40
N ASN A 123 -15.68 12.08 -7.11
CA ASN A 123 -15.00 13.20 -6.44
C ASN A 123 -13.51 12.93 -6.11
N CYS A 124 -12.87 11.99 -6.81
CA CYS A 124 -11.45 11.73 -6.66
C CYS A 124 -10.64 12.95 -7.09
N ARG A 125 -9.69 13.36 -6.24
CA ARG A 125 -8.65 14.34 -6.58
C ARG A 125 -7.29 13.65 -6.54
N HIS A 126 -6.41 14.06 -7.44
CA HIS A 126 -5.07 13.53 -7.55
C HIS A 126 -4.15 14.65 -8.04
N GLU A 127 -3.31 15.16 -7.15
CA GLU A 127 -2.36 16.22 -7.44
C GLU A 127 -0.96 15.65 -7.43
N SER A 128 -0.26 15.78 -8.56
CA SER A 128 1.10 15.27 -8.71
C SER A 128 2.11 16.26 -8.11
N ILE A 129 2.98 15.73 -7.25
CA ILE A 129 4.16 16.41 -6.70
C ILE A 129 5.36 16.16 -7.62
N ALA A 130 5.54 14.93 -8.08
CA ALA A 130 6.56 14.52 -9.04
C ALA A 130 5.94 13.60 -10.09
N ARG A 131 6.27 13.83 -11.36
CA ARG A 131 5.76 13.04 -12.48
C ARG A 131 6.86 12.14 -13.06
N PRO A 132 6.47 10.98 -13.61
CA PRO A 132 7.34 10.18 -14.45
C PRO A 132 8.01 11.02 -15.54
N SER A 133 9.28 10.74 -15.80
CA SER A 133 10.05 11.37 -16.87
C SER A 133 10.71 10.31 -17.76
N GLN A 134 11.31 10.72 -18.89
CA GLN A 134 12.04 9.77 -19.75
C GLN A 134 13.23 9.11 -19.04
N THR A 135 13.87 9.82 -18.10
CA THR A 135 15.04 9.32 -17.36
C THR A 135 14.67 8.60 -16.07
N ALA A 136 13.46 8.81 -15.56
CA ALA A 136 12.92 8.16 -14.37
C ALA A 136 11.44 7.79 -14.60
N PRO A 137 11.16 6.74 -15.39
CA PRO A 137 9.81 6.43 -15.86
C PRO A 137 8.88 5.92 -14.77
N PHE A 138 9.42 5.42 -13.64
CA PHE A 138 8.63 4.93 -12.53
C PHE A 138 8.56 5.89 -11.34
N GLN A 139 9.35 6.97 -11.37
CA GLN A 139 9.36 7.97 -10.30
C GLN A 139 8.08 8.80 -10.37
N ASN A 140 7.16 8.54 -9.46
CA ASN A 140 5.89 9.26 -9.36
C ASN A 140 5.60 9.57 -7.90
N MET A 141 5.16 10.80 -7.65
CA MET A 141 4.68 11.19 -6.34
C MET A 141 3.44 12.05 -6.48
N ALA A 142 2.42 11.76 -5.69
CA ALA A 142 1.17 12.48 -5.73
C ALA A 142 0.44 12.45 -4.39
N VAL A 143 -0.46 13.41 -4.20
CA VAL A 143 -1.47 13.37 -3.14
C VAL A 143 -2.80 13.05 -3.78
N SER A 144 -3.47 12.00 -3.28
CA SER A 144 -4.80 11.61 -3.73
C SER A 144 -5.81 11.73 -2.59
N ARG A 145 -6.91 12.43 -2.86
CA ARG A 145 -8.11 12.41 -2.01
C ARG A 145 -9.17 11.56 -2.67
N SER A 146 -9.68 10.59 -1.92
CA SER A 146 -10.61 9.59 -2.41
C SER A 146 -11.65 9.24 -1.34
N VAL A 147 -12.84 8.80 -1.77
CA VAL A 147 -13.88 8.27 -0.89
C VAL A 147 -13.98 6.77 -1.09
N ASN A 148 -13.46 6.03 -0.11
CA ASN A 148 -13.45 4.60 -0.15
C ASN A 148 -14.81 4.04 0.26
N SER A 149 -15.54 3.47 -0.70
CA SER A 149 -16.72 2.63 -0.43
C SER A 149 -16.29 1.17 -0.34
N GLN A 150 -16.68 0.48 0.74
CA GLN A 150 -16.55 -0.98 0.83
C GLN A 150 -17.48 -1.66 -0.17
N HIS A 151 -17.20 -2.90 -0.54
CA HIS A 151 -18.15 -3.76 -1.26
C HIS A 151 -19.02 -4.52 -0.26
N TRP A 152 -20.14 -5.04 -0.73
CA TRP A 152 -20.99 -5.92 0.07
C TRP A 152 -20.25 -7.25 0.33
N PRO A 153 -20.25 -7.80 1.55
CA PRO A 153 -21.07 -7.42 2.72
C PRO A 153 -20.42 -6.39 3.68
N PHE A 154 -19.17 -5.98 3.48
CA PHE A 154 -18.43 -5.09 4.39
C PHE A 154 -19.04 -3.69 4.56
N THR A 155 -19.84 -3.24 3.60
CA THR A 155 -20.66 -2.03 3.72
C THR A 155 -21.59 -2.05 4.93
N MET A 156 -21.96 -3.23 5.45
CA MET A 156 -22.79 -3.35 6.66
C MET A 156 -22.04 -2.99 7.94
N PHE A 157 -20.71 -3.11 7.95
CA PHE A 157 -19.88 -2.87 9.13
C PHE A 157 -19.05 -1.59 9.03
N VAL A 158 -18.76 -1.14 7.81
CA VAL A 158 -17.91 0.03 7.55
C VAL A 158 -18.54 0.88 6.45
N GLY A 159 -19.04 2.05 6.86
CA GLY A 159 -19.56 3.04 5.92
C GLY A 159 -18.47 3.66 5.03
N PRO A 160 -18.86 4.44 4.01
CA PRO A 160 -17.90 5.16 3.17
C PRO A 160 -17.01 6.08 4.00
N ARG A 161 -15.70 6.08 3.72
CA ARG A 161 -14.74 6.92 4.44
C ARG A 161 -13.86 7.69 3.48
N GLU A 162 -13.58 8.94 3.83
CA GLU A 162 -12.63 9.76 3.11
C GLU A 162 -11.20 9.35 3.47
N MET A 163 -10.31 9.36 2.48
CA MET A 163 -8.86 9.18 2.64
C MET A 163 -8.13 10.30 1.89
N VAL A 164 -7.07 10.81 2.50
CA VAL A 164 -6.11 11.71 1.86
C VAL A 164 -4.75 11.06 1.98
N LEU A 165 -4.19 10.64 0.85
CA LEU A 165 -3.02 9.76 0.79
C LEU A 165 -1.90 10.45 0.01
N ALA A 166 -0.70 10.49 0.60
CA ALA A 166 0.52 10.66 -0.18
C ALA A 166 0.89 9.30 -0.76
N CYS A 167 1.16 9.27 -2.06
CA CYS A 167 1.56 8.09 -2.82
C CYS A 167 2.90 8.38 -3.49
N ALA A 168 3.89 7.51 -3.29
CA ALA A 168 5.17 7.53 -3.95
C ALA A 168 5.44 6.17 -4.61
N THR A 169 5.99 6.19 -5.81
CA THR A 169 6.43 5.03 -6.58
C THR A 169 7.77 5.36 -7.19
N GLY A 170 8.65 4.38 -7.26
CA GLY A 170 9.96 4.57 -7.86
C GLY A 170 10.82 3.34 -7.71
N GLU A 171 12.10 3.56 -7.90
CA GLU A 171 13.13 2.54 -7.87
C GLU A 171 14.24 2.95 -6.91
N ILE A 172 14.86 1.94 -6.31
CA ILE A 172 16.08 2.08 -5.53
C ILE A 172 17.01 0.92 -5.87
N THR A 173 18.28 1.09 -5.51
CA THR A 173 19.24 -0.01 -5.48
C THR A 173 19.37 -0.47 -4.03
N SER A 174 19.11 -1.74 -3.77
CA SER A 174 19.34 -2.34 -2.45
C SER A 174 20.84 -2.31 -2.10
N SER A 175 21.16 -2.41 -0.81
CA SER A 175 22.51 -2.62 -0.27
C SER A 175 23.28 -3.75 -0.97
N ASN A 176 22.59 -4.78 -1.46
CA ASN A 176 23.17 -5.90 -2.21
C ASN A 176 23.40 -5.61 -3.71
N GLY A 177 23.13 -4.39 -4.18
CA GLY A 177 23.25 -4.00 -5.58
C GLY A 177 22.08 -4.42 -6.48
N ASN A 178 21.09 -5.11 -5.92
CA ASN A 178 19.90 -5.53 -6.66
C ASN A 178 18.97 -4.34 -6.92
N ARG A 179 18.34 -4.33 -8.09
CA ARG A 179 17.31 -3.35 -8.44
C ARG A 179 16.02 -3.67 -7.70
N CYS A 180 15.45 -2.66 -7.06
CA CYS A 180 14.22 -2.80 -6.30
C CYS A 180 13.20 -1.73 -6.70
N GLY A 181 11.96 -2.15 -6.88
CA GLY A 181 10.82 -1.24 -7.03
C GLY A 181 10.14 -1.00 -5.69
N TYR A 182 9.50 0.16 -5.52
CA TYR A 182 8.69 0.43 -4.34
C TYR A 182 7.39 1.16 -4.65
N GLU A 183 6.38 0.94 -3.79
CA GLU A 183 5.15 1.75 -3.71
C GLU A 183 4.88 2.06 -2.24
N MET A 184 4.92 3.34 -1.89
CA MET A 184 4.64 3.85 -0.54
C MET A 184 3.37 4.68 -0.58
N VAL A 185 2.40 4.34 0.27
CA VAL A 185 1.14 5.06 0.39
C VAL A 185 0.85 5.29 1.86
N GLN A 186 0.65 6.54 2.24
CA GLN A 186 0.43 6.92 3.63
C GLN A 186 -0.63 8.00 3.75
N SER A 187 -1.45 7.91 4.78
CA SER A 187 -2.38 8.98 5.12
C SER A 187 -1.67 10.22 5.64
N VAL A 188 -2.04 11.38 5.09
CA VAL A 188 -1.43 12.67 5.39
C VAL A 188 -2.46 13.66 5.93
N ALA A 189 -2.02 14.50 6.88
CA ALA A 189 -2.85 15.48 7.56
C ALA A 189 -2.78 16.86 6.89
N LEU A 190 -3.18 16.97 5.62
CA LEU A 190 -3.21 18.23 4.88
C LEU A 190 -4.52 18.98 5.14
N ARG A 191 -4.70 19.49 6.37
CA ARG A 191 -6.00 20.03 6.83
C ARG A 191 -6.40 21.33 6.11
N ASP A 192 -5.43 22.16 5.75
CA ASP A 192 -5.69 23.44 5.07
C ASP A 192 -6.02 23.23 3.59
N THR A 193 -5.36 22.27 2.93
CA THR A 193 -5.59 21.95 1.51
C THR A 193 -6.80 21.02 1.31
N TYR A 194 -6.97 20.05 2.20
CA TYR A 194 -8.05 19.08 2.19
C TYR A 194 -8.83 19.10 3.51
N ALA A 195 -9.64 20.14 3.68
CA ALA A 195 -10.57 20.24 4.80
C ALA A 195 -11.46 18.98 4.89
N GLN A 196 -11.60 18.45 6.09
CA GLN A 196 -12.44 17.28 6.32
C GLN A 196 -13.91 17.63 6.04
N SER A 197 -14.56 16.82 5.20
CA SER A 197 -16.00 16.95 5.00
C SER A 197 -16.74 16.68 6.31
N SER A 198 -17.68 17.56 6.69
CA SER A 198 -18.54 17.33 7.85
C SER A 198 -19.46 16.10 7.70
N SER A 199 -19.67 15.64 6.46
CA SER A 199 -20.57 14.54 6.13
C SER A 199 -19.92 13.16 6.08
N LEU A 200 -18.58 13.06 6.02
CA LEU A 200 -17.88 11.78 5.86
C LEU A 200 -16.74 11.64 6.88
N PRO A 201 -16.68 10.53 7.63
CA PRO A 201 -15.57 10.27 8.52
C PRO A 201 -14.28 10.02 7.71
N ARG A 202 -13.15 10.55 8.19
CA ARG A 202 -11.83 10.28 7.63
C ARG A 202 -11.24 9.02 8.26
N THR A 203 -10.63 8.18 7.44
CA THR A 203 -9.85 7.00 7.89
C THR A 203 -8.39 7.17 7.52
N GLN A 204 -7.56 6.32 8.09
CA GLN A 204 -6.13 6.29 7.88
C GLN A 204 -5.72 4.91 7.40
N MET A 205 -4.73 4.90 6.50
CA MET A 205 -4.08 3.70 6.01
C MET A 205 -2.61 3.97 5.70
N ILE A 206 -1.85 2.89 5.77
CA ILE A 206 -0.48 2.79 5.28
C ILE A 206 -0.42 1.56 4.38
N GLN A 207 0.26 1.70 3.25
CA GLN A 207 0.62 0.59 2.39
C GLN A 207 2.06 0.79 1.97
N ALA A 208 2.88 -0.21 2.19
CA ALA A 208 4.28 -0.21 1.80
C ALA A 208 4.55 -1.48 1.02
N ARG A 209 5.05 -1.33 -0.20
CA ARG A 209 5.40 -2.43 -1.07
C ARG A 209 6.82 -2.28 -1.55
N VAL A 210 7.56 -3.37 -1.51
CA VAL A 210 8.91 -3.47 -2.05
C VAL A 210 8.98 -4.73 -2.91
N PHE A 211 9.66 -4.58 -4.04
CA PHE A 211 9.78 -5.60 -5.06
C PHE A 211 11.27 -5.82 -5.36
N TRP A 212 11.76 -7.05 -5.26
CA TRP A 212 13.14 -7.40 -5.59
C TRP A 212 13.18 -8.32 -6.79
N GLU A 213 14.02 -8.00 -7.76
CA GLU A 213 14.29 -8.89 -8.88
C GLU A 213 15.25 -10.00 -8.46
N LYS A 214 14.90 -11.25 -8.75
CA LYS A 214 15.77 -12.42 -8.59
C LYS A 214 16.64 -12.62 -9.82
N SER A 215 17.65 -13.49 -9.70
CA SER A 215 18.52 -13.88 -10.80
C SER A 215 17.78 -14.53 -11.99
N ASP A 216 16.63 -15.14 -11.76
CA ASP A 216 15.77 -15.75 -12.79
C ASP A 216 14.74 -14.77 -13.39
N ARG A 217 14.84 -13.48 -13.05
CA ARG A 217 13.89 -12.40 -13.41
C ARG A 217 12.49 -12.51 -12.81
N SER A 218 12.25 -13.46 -11.91
CA SER A 218 11.06 -13.41 -11.05
C SER A 218 11.20 -12.28 -10.03
N VAL A 219 10.07 -11.83 -9.47
CA VAL A 219 10.03 -10.77 -8.47
C VAL A 219 9.52 -11.29 -7.15
N ILE A 220 10.27 -11.05 -6.08
CA ILE A 220 9.77 -11.18 -4.71
C ILE A 220 9.02 -9.91 -4.35
N MET A 221 7.83 -10.06 -3.78
CA MET A 221 7.04 -8.96 -3.24
C MET A 221 6.96 -9.07 -1.72
N TYR A 222 7.26 -7.95 -1.06
CA TYR A 222 6.77 -7.64 0.28
C TYR A 222 5.69 -6.58 0.17
N ASN A 223 4.55 -6.80 0.82
CA ASN A 223 3.51 -5.79 0.96
C ASN A 223 3.00 -5.78 2.39
N LYS A 224 3.14 -4.63 3.05
CA LYS A 224 2.53 -4.33 4.34
C LYS A 224 1.37 -3.38 4.15
N PHE A 225 0.24 -3.73 4.72
CA PHE A 225 -0.97 -2.93 4.69
C PHE A 225 -1.48 -2.74 6.11
N VAL A 226 -1.70 -1.50 6.50
CA VAL A 226 -2.30 -1.13 7.78
C VAL A 226 -3.49 -0.22 7.53
N TYR A 227 -4.62 -0.54 8.14
CA TYR A 227 -5.86 0.20 7.96
C TYR A 227 -6.51 0.46 9.30
N ASP A 228 -6.92 1.71 9.54
CA ASP A 228 -7.71 2.05 10.71
C ASP A 228 -9.18 1.76 10.45
N ALA A 229 -9.68 0.70 11.08
CA ALA A 229 -11.09 0.37 10.97
C ALA A 229 -12.00 1.46 11.57
N LYS A 230 -11.47 2.32 12.48
CA LYS A 230 -12.19 3.35 13.26
C LYS A 230 -13.35 2.81 14.11
N THR A 231 -13.64 1.53 14.00
CA THR A 231 -14.67 0.79 14.73
C THR A 231 -14.13 -0.59 15.03
N ARG A 232 -14.44 -1.11 16.22
CA ARG A 232 -14.04 -2.48 16.59
C ARG A 232 -14.77 -3.49 15.70
N LEU A 233 -14.02 -4.18 14.85
CA LEU A 233 -14.55 -5.25 14.00
C LEU A 233 -14.42 -6.62 14.69
N PRO A 234 -15.36 -7.56 14.45
CA PRO A 234 -15.18 -8.96 14.80
C PRO A 234 -13.96 -9.56 14.10
N ASP A 235 -13.28 -10.52 14.72
CA ASP A 235 -12.03 -11.07 14.18
C ASP A 235 -12.24 -11.80 12.84
N ALA A 236 -13.41 -12.41 12.61
CA ALA A 236 -13.78 -12.98 11.32
C ALA A 236 -13.83 -11.91 10.22
N VAL A 237 -14.46 -10.77 10.50
CA VAL A 237 -14.54 -9.62 9.56
C VAL A 237 -13.17 -9.00 9.34
N LYS A 238 -12.33 -8.90 10.39
CA LYS A 238 -10.93 -8.47 10.22
C LYS A 238 -10.19 -9.42 9.28
N GLN A 239 -10.26 -10.73 9.54
CA GLN A 239 -9.58 -11.74 8.74
C GLN A 239 -10.02 -11.70 7.28
N GLU A 240 -11.32 -11.56 7.02
CA GLU A 240 -11.86 -11.45 5.66
C GLU A 240 -11.44 -10.13 4.98
N LEU A 241 -11.46 -9.00 5.70
CA LEU A 241 -10.94 -7.71 5.20
C LEU A 241 -9.44 -7.79 4.86
N CYS A 242 -8.67 -8.51 5.68
CA CYS A 242 -7.26 -8.78 5.47
C CYS A 242 -7.01 -9.68 4.26
N VAL A 243 -7.93 -10.61 4.00
CA VAL A 243 -7.86 -11.58 2.89
C VAL A 243 -8.41 -11.02 1.58
N GLU A 244 -9.32 -10.06 1.57
CA GLU A 244 -9.78 -9.54 0.27
C GLU A 244 -8.91 -8.40 -0.23
N ARG A 245 -8.47 -7.47 0.62
CA ARG A 245 -7.80 -6.24 0.15
C ARG A 245 -6.47 -6.46 -0.58
N PRO A 246 -5.60 -7.37 -0.16
CA PRO A 246 -4.37 -7.70 -0.90
C PRO A 246 -4.65 -8.54 -2.16
N TRP A 247 -5.76 -9.29 -2.17
CA TRP A 247 -6.11 -10.24 -3.23
C TRP A 247 -6.96 -9.62 -4.34
N THR A 248 -7.72 -8.56 -4.07
CA THR A 248 -8.37 -7.76 -5.12
C THR A 248 -7.37 -7.02 -6.03
N SER A 249 -6.08 -6.96 -5.65
CA SER A 249 -4.98 -6.63 -6.57
C SER A 249 -4.32 -7.83 -7.25
N GLY A 250 -4.60 -9.05 -6.78
CA GLY A 250 -4.07 -10.31 -7.31
C GLY A 250 -5.02 -11.05 -8.27
N ASN A 251 -6.34 -10.93 -8.10
CA ASN A 251 -7.33 -11.48 -9.04
C ASN A 251 -7.30 -10.80 -10.41
N SER A 252 -6.63 -9.65 -10.52
CA SER A 252 -6.32 -9.00 -11.80
C SER A 252 -5.26 -9.76 -12.62
N PHE A 253 -4.52 -10.71 -12.02
CA PHE A 253 -3.50 -11.52 -12.69
C PHE A 253 -4.02 -12.90 -13.16
N HIS A 254 -5.30 -13.22 -12.88
CA HIS A 254 -5.97 -14.43 -13.37
C HIS A 254 -7.26 -14.12 -14.15
N ALA A 255 -7.23 -13.07 -14.98
CA ALA A 255 -8.11 -13.06 -16.14
C ALA A 255 -7.42 -13.89 -17.24
N PRO A 256 -8.04 -14.95 -17.78
CA PRO A 256 -7.54 -15.58 -19.00
C PRO A 256 -7.61 -14.53 -20.10
N LEU A 257 -6.48 -14.21 -20.72
CA LEU A 257 -6.48 -13.51 -22.00
C LEU A 257 -7.11 -14.45 -23.03
N ILE A 258 -8.34 -14.11 -23.42
CA ILE A 258 -8.86 -14.34 -24.78
C ILE A 258 -8.29 -13.22 -25.64
#